data_AF-A0A7S0G509-F1
#
_entry.id   AF-A0A7S0G509-F1
#
_cell.length_a   1.000
_cell.length_b   1.000
_cell.length_c   1.000
_cell.angle_alpha   90.00
_cell.angle_beta   90.00
_cell.angle_gamma   90.00
#
_symmetry.space_group_name_H-M   'P 1'
#
loop_
_entity.id
_entity.type
_entity.pdbx_description
1 polymer ?
#
loop_
_entity_poly.entity_id
_entity_poly.type
_entity_poly.pdbx_seq_one_letter_code
_entity_poly.pdbx_strand_id
1 'polypeptide(L)'
;MRFGRRLFSTSLSRNDGIALSSFDETQADDVGQFGLRGLHRPSDWSKISSQCIEQCNALVTKCSTGSTVSPIVLQHLDALSDTLCRVVDCAELCRNVHPDPDFRSAADYAFSEVGAYMQGLNAHAALYDALVKLEASDYELSAEERLMSASLRKDFEQGGIK
;
A
#
# COMPACT_ATOMS: atom_id res chain seq x y z
N MET A 1 15.49 0.67 -19.47
CA MET A 1 15.91 0.85 -18.07
C MET A 1 15.17 -0.19 -17.24
N ARG A 2 15.91 -1.14 -16.63
CA ARG A 2 15.33 -2.17 -15.78
C ARG A 2 15.01 -1.52 -14.42
N PHE A 3 13.74 -1.38 -14.08
CA PHE A 3 13.35 -1.03 -12.71
C PHE A 3 13.77 -2.19 -11.81
N GLY A 4 14.91 -2.01 -11.13
CA GLY A 4 15.40 -2.94 -10.13
C GLY A 4 14.41 -2.95 -8.97
N ARG A 5 13.84 -4.14 -8.72
CA ARG A 5 13.00 -4.51 -7.57
C ARG A 5 13.26 -3.65 -6.34
N ARG A 6 12.25 -2.90 -5.87
CA ARG A 6 12.16 -2.35 -4.51
C ARG A 6 10.72 -2.41 -3.98
N LEU A 7 10.66 -2.69 -2.68
CA LEU A 7 9.57 -2.62 -1.69
C LEU A 7 8.51 -3.72 -1.57
N PHE A 8 8.16 -4.50 -2.59
CA PHE A 8 7.17 -5.60 -2.39
C PHE A 8 7.56 -6.91 -3.07
N SER A 9 8.68 -7.51 -2.63
CA SER A 9 9.07 -8.87 -3.04
C SER A 9 9.35 -9.75 -1.83
N THR A 10 8.30 -10.10 -1.09
CA THR A 10 8.30 -11.33 -0.30
C THR A 10 6.91 -11.94 -0.37
N SER A 11 6.80 -13.04 -1.12
CA SER A 11 5.60 -13.88 -1.14
C SER A 11 5.36 -14.42 0.26
N LEU A 12 4.20 -14.12 0.85
CA LEU A 12 3.68 -14.90 1.96
C LEU A 12 2.64 -15.86 1.42
N SER A 13 3.02 -17.12 1.41
CA SER A 13 2.18 -18.26 1.12
C SER A 13 1.04 -18.33 2.14
N ARG A 14 -0.22 -18.35 1.68
CA ARG A 14 -1.36 -18.78 2.48
C ARG A 14 -2.11 -19.86 1.71
N ASN A 15 -1.91 -21.09 2.14
CA ASN A 15 -2.78 -22.21 1.82
C ASN A 15 -3.48 -22.61 3.12
N ASP A 16 -4.78 -22.38 3.19
CA ASP A 16 -5.69 -23.13 4.05
C ASP A 16 -7.05 -23.17 3.36
N GLY A 17 -7.43 -24.37 2.92
CA GLY A 17 -8.73 -24.64 2.33
C GLY A 17 -9.79 -24.76 3.42
N ILE A 18 -10.93 -24.09 3.24
CA ILE A 18 -12.19 -24.44 3.88
C ILE A 18 -13.34 -24.31 2.87
N ALA A 19 -14.06 -25.42 2.77
CA ALA A 19 -15.36 -25.73 2.17
C ALA A 19 -16.21 -24.61 1.54
N LEU A 20 -16.64 -24.90 0.30
CA LEU A 20 -17.77 -24.29 -0.40
C LEU A 20 -19.09 -24.47 0.38
N SER A 21 -19.68 -23.38 0.86
CA SER A 21 -21.07 -23.34 1.26
C SER A 21 -21.77 -22.10 0.68
N SER A 22 -22.79 -22.37 -0.14
CA SER A 22 -23.90 -21.52 -0.57
C SER A 22 -23.66 -20.01 -0.59
N PHE A 23 -23.34 -19.48 -1.78
CA PHE A 23 -23.44 -18.04 -2.04
C PHE A 23 -24.92 -17.66 -2.16
N ASP A 24 -25.40 -17.02 -1.09
CA ASP A 24 -26.61 -16.21 -1.07
C ASP A 24 -26.46 -15.04 -2.05
N GLU A 25 -27.45 -14.90 -2.93
CA GLU A 25 -27.49 -13.99 -4.07
C GLU A 25 -27.94 -12.59 -3.62
N THR A 26 -27.12 -11.93 -2.79
CA THR A 26 -27.39 -10.56 -2.31
C THR A 26 -26.31 -9.59 -2.77
N GLN A 27 -26.66 -8.83 -3.82
CA GLN A 27 -25.93 -7.73 -4.46
C GLN A 27 -24.66 -8.15 -5.22
N ALA A 28 -24.69 -8.04 -6.55
CA ALA A 28 -23.48 -8.01 -7.37
C ALA A 28 -22.67 -6.76 -6.95
N ASP A 29 -21.84 -6.93 -5.93
CA ASP A 29 -20.79 -6.00 -5.53
C ASP A 29 -20.05 -5.61 -6.81
N ASP A 30 -20.02 -4.31 -7.10
CA ASP A 30 -19.46 -3.71 -8.31
C ASP A 30 -17.93 -3.88 -8.34
N VAL A 31 -17.47 -5.12 -8.52
CA VAL A 31 -16.05 -5.47 -8.60
C VAL A 31 -15.54 -4.95 -9.93
N GLY A 32 -14.96 -3.74 -9.89
CA GLY A 32 -14.26 -3.17 -11.04
C GLY A 32 -13.06 -4.01 -11.48
N GLN A 33 -12.45 -3.61 -12.60
CA GLN A 33 -11.40 -4.40 -13.24
C GLN A 33 -10.19 -4.64 -12.32
N PHE A 34 -9.54 -5.80 -12.49
CA PHE A 34 -8.38 -6.21 -11.70
C PHE A 34 -8.63 -6.28 -10.18
N GLY A 35 -9.90 -6.33 -9.74
CA GLY A 35 -10.26 -6.31 -8.33
C GLY A 35 -10.25 -4.92 -7.70
N LEU A 36 -10.03 -3.85 -8.48
CA LEU A 36 -10.18 -2.48 -8.02
C LEU A 36 -11.65 -2.05 -8.14
N ARG A 37 -12.32 -1.92 -6.98
CA ARG A 37 -13.68 -1.36 -6.91
C ARG A 37 -13.73 0.02 -7.59
N GLY A 38 -14.74 0.23 -8.43
CA GLY A 38 -14.95 1.49 -9.15
C GLY A 38 -14.05 1.69 -10.39
N LEU A 39 -13.20 0.73 -10.78
CA LEU A 39 -12.45 0.79 -12.03
C LEU A 39 -13.27 0.20 -13.19
N HIS A 40 -13.99 1.03 -13.93
CA HIS A 40 -14.84 0.59 -15.05
C HIS A 40 -14.49 1.25 -16.38
N ARG A 41 -13.82 2.41 -16.32
CA ARG A 41 -13.44 3.24 -17.46
C ARG A 41 -12.00 3.75 -17.27
N PRO A 42 -11.29 4.11 -18.35
CA PRO A 42 -9.94 4.67 -18.23
C PRO A 42 -9.88 5.89 -17.30
N SER A 43 -10.91 6.75 -17.34
CA SER A 43 -11.00 7.94 -16.51
C SER A 43 -11.03 7.66 -15.01
N ASP A 44 -11.42 6.46 -14.58
CA ASP A 44 -11.55 6.13 -13.15
C ASP A 44 -10.19 6.00 -12.46
N TRP A 45 -9.12 5.72 -13.21
CA TRP A 45 -7.75 5.70 -12.70
C TRP A 45 -7.35 7.00 -12.00
N SER A 46 -7.78 8.16 -12.52
CA SER A 46 -7.51 9.46 -11.92
C SER A 46 -8.18 9.64 -10.56
N LYS A 47 -9.38 9.10 -10.38
CA LYS A 47 -10.11 9.14 -9.11
C LYS A 47 -9.50 8.16 -8.11
N ILE A 48 -9.17 6.95 -8.57
CA ILE A 48 -8.59 5.89 -7.73
C ILE A 48 -7.23 6.31 -7.17
N SER A 49 -6.36 6.88 -8.01
CA SER A 49 -5.05 7.41 -7.59
C SER A 49 -5.20 8.55 -6.58
N SER A 50 -6.06 9.53 -6.87
CA SER A 50 -6.35 10.65 -5.94
C SER A 50 -6.85 10.15 -4.59
N GLN A 51 -7.83 9.25 -4.59
CA GLN A 51 -8.39 8.66 -3.36
C GLN A 51 -7.37 7.84 -2.58
N CYS A 52 -6.51 7.08 -3.27
CA CYS A 52 -5.40 6.34 -2.67
C CYS A 52 -4.48 7.29 -1.91
N ILE A 53 -4.06 8.40 -2.54
CA ILE A 53 -3.18 9.40 -1.94
C ILE A 53 -3.87 10.09 -0.76
N GLU A 54 -5.15 10.47 -0.88
CA GLU A 54 -5.92 11.08 0.21
C GLU A 54 -6.02 10.15 1.43
N GLN A 55 -6.33 8.86 1.22
CA GLN A 55 -6.37 7.85 2.28
C GLN A 55 -5.01 7.70 2.95
N CYS A 56 -3.94 7.68 2.16
CA CYS A 56 -2.59 7.60 2.68
C CYS A 56 -2.23 8.84 3.52
N ASN A 57 -2.53 10.05 3.06
CA ASN A 57 -2.29 11.28 3.83
C ASN A 57 -3.02 11.27 5.18
N ALA A 58 -4.24 10.73 5.22
CA ALA A 58 -4.98 10.56 6.48
C ALA A 58 -4.26 9.59 7.44
N LEU A 59 -3.71 8.48 6.94
CA LEU A 59 -2.92 7.53 7.74
C LEU A 59 -1.61 8.16 8.22
N VAL A 60 -0.89 8.89 7.36
CA VAL A 60 0.33 9.62 7.73
C VAL A 60 0.06 10.61 8.87
N THR A 61 -1.06 11.32 8.79
CA THR A 61 -1.49 12.24 9.85
C THR A 61 -1.73 11.51 11.17
N LYS A 62 -2.39 10.34 11.14
CA LYS A 62 -2.60 9.52 12.34
C LYS A 62 -1.29 9.05 12.97
N CYS A 63 -0.31 8.65 12.16
CA CYS A 63 1.02 8.26 12.64
C CYS A 63 1.79 9.45 13.25
N SER A 64 1.67 10.64 12.66
CA SER A 64 2.51 11.81 13.01
C SER A 64 1.95 12.64 14.17
N THR A 65 0.64 12.58 14.45
CA THR A 65 -0.03 13.42 15.46
C THR A 65 -0.17 12.75 16.83
N GLY A 66 0.15 11.46 16.94
CA GLY A 66 0.12 10.74 18.21
C GLY A 66 1.17 11.28 19.19
N SER A 67 0.72 11.85 20.32
CA SER A 67 1.62 12.27 21.41
C SER A 67 2.16 11.09 22.22
N THR A 68 1.51 9.94 22.14
CA THR A 68 1.89 8.70 22.84
C THR A 68 2.34 7.65 21.85
N VAL A 69 3.47 7.00 22.14
CA VAL A 69 3.94 5.83 21.41
C VAL A 69 2.88 4.72 21.51
N SER A 70 2.55 4.08 20.39
CA SER A 70 1.54 3.02 20.34
C SER A 70 1.86 2.01 19.22
N PRO A 71 1.67 0.70 19.44
CA PRO A 71 1.88 -0.32 18.41
C PRO A 71 0.93 -0.16 17.21
N ILE A 72 -0.14 0.64 17.35
CA ILE A 72 -1.03 0.97 16.22
C ILE A 72 -0.31 1.67 15.06
N VAL A 73 0.86 2.26 15.31
CA VAL A 73 1.72 2.84 14.26
C VAL A 73 2.09 1.78 13.22
N LEU A 74 2.41 0.55 13.64
CA LEU A 74 2.73 -0.54 12.70
C LEU A 74 1.51 -0.87 11.85
N GLN A 75 0.32 -0.96 12.45
CA GLN A 75 -0.92 -1.22 11.70
C GLN A 75 -1.24 -0.11 10.69
N HIS A 76 -0.94 1.14 11.01
CA HIS A 76 -1.11 2.26 10.07
C HIS A 76 -0.07 2.24 8.93
N LEU A 77 1.17 1.84 9.21
CA LEU A 77 2.21 1.64 8.19
C LEU A 77 1.89 0.45 7.27
N ASP A 78 1.31 -0.63 7.83
CA ASP A 78 0.77 -1.76 7.05
C ASP A 78 -0.32 -1.28 6.10
N ALA A 79 -1.33 -0.59 6.64
CA ALA A 79 -2.46 -0.08 5.87
C ALA A 79 -2.03 0.92 4.78
N LEU A 80 -1.00 1.73 5.03
CA LEU A 80 -0.37 2.60 4.02
C LEU A 80 0.17 1.77 2.86
N SER A 81 0.97 0.75 3.17
CA SER A 81 1.60 -0.13 2.19
C SER A 81 0.54 -0.85 1.35
N ASP A 82 -0.45 -1.47 2.01
CA ASP A 82 -1.56 -2.16 1.34
C ASP A 82 -2.35 -1.24 0.41
N THR A 83 -2.62 -0.01 0.84
CA THR A 83 -3.39 0.96 0.06
C THR A 83 -2.66 1.36 -1.22
N LEU A 84 -1.33 1.55 -1.14
CA LEU A 84 -0.48 1.91 -2.28
C LEU A 84 -0.29 0.72 -3.22
N CYS A 85 0.12 -0.44 -2.69
CA CYS A 85 0.40 -1.64 -3.48
C CYS A 85 -0.79 -2.09 -4.30
N ARG A 86 -1.98 -2.08 -3.69
CA ARG A 86 -3.20 -2.47 -4.39
C ARG A 86 -3.40 -1.66 -5.68
N VAL A 87 -3.14 -0.35 -5.64
CA VAL A 87 -3.29 0.50 -6.84
C VAL A 87 -2.13 0.31 -7.81
N VAL A 88 -0.89 0.27 -7.31
CA VAL A 88 0.32 0.12 -8.13
C VAL A 88 0.34 -1.22 -8.86
N ASP A 89 0.05 -2.33 -8.18
CA ASP A 89 0.05 -3.67 -8.77
C ASP A 89 -1.04 -3.81 -9.84
N CYS A 90 -2.23 -3.26 -9.58
CA CYS A 90 -3.31 -3.26 -10.55
C CYS A 90 -2.99 -2.37 -11.75
N ALA A 91 -2.37 -1.21 -11.53
CA ALA A 91 -1.94 -0.31 -12.61
C ALA A 91 -0.84 -0.96 -13.45
N GLU A 92 0.11 -1.64 -12.80
CA GLU A 92 1.16 -2.41 -13.47
C GLU A 92 0.59 -3.56 -14.29
N LEU A 93 -0.38 -4.30 -13.75
CA LEU A 93 -1.06 -5.35 -14.49
C LEU A 93 -1.79 -4.75 -15.71
N CYS A 94 -2.61 -3.72 -15.50
CA CYS A 94 -3.42 -3.09 -16.53
C CYS A 94 -2.58 -2.58 -17.70
N ARG A 95 -1.49 -1.84 -17.45
CA ARG A 95 -0.61 -1.32 -18.52
C ARG A 95 0.03 -2.43 -19.38
N ASN A 96 0.20 -3.62 -18.82
CA ASN A 96 0.84 -4.75 -19.51
C ASN A 96 -0.16 -5.65 -20.26
N VAL A 97 -1.40 -5.78 -19.78
CA VAL A 97 -2.33 -6.82 -20.28
C VAL A 97 -3.63 -6.29 -20.89
N HIS A 98 -4.03 -5.04 -20.59
CA HIS A 98 -5.33 -4.55 -21.03
C HIS A 98 -5.34 -4.31 -22.56
N PRO A 99 -6.36 -4.78 -23.31
CA PRO A 99 -6.40 -4.68 -24.77
C PRO A 99 -6.59 -3.22 -25.25
N ASP A 100 -7.33 -2.42 -24.49
CA ASP A 100 -7.58 -1.01 -24.81
C ASP A 100 -6.36 -0.12 -24.46
N PRO A 101 -5.79 0.64 -25.42
CA PRO A 101 -4.69 1.56 -25.17
C PRO A 101 -5.03 2.72 -24.22
N ASP A 102 -6.29 3.15 -24.14
CA ASP A 102 -6.69 4.25 -23.24
C ASP A 102 -6.61 3.81 -21.79
N PHE A 103 -7.04 2.58 -21.50
CA PHE A 103 -6.85 1.96 -20.18
C PHE A 103 -5.38 1.82 -19.82
N ARG A 104 -4.54 1.37 -20.75
CA ARG A 104 -3.10 1.23 -20.50
C ARG A 104 -2.45 2.58 -20.21
N SER A 105 -2.80 3.62 -20.96
CA SER A 105 -2.26 4.97 -20.78
C SER A 105 -2.70 5.59 -19.46
N ALA A 106 -3.98 5.43 -19.10
CA ALA A 106 -4.51 5.91 -17.82
C ALA A 106 -3.89 5.14 -16.62
N ALA A 107 -3.68 3.84 -16.75
CA ALA A 107 -2.99 3.03 -15.75
C ALA A 107 -1.52 3.44 -15.60
N ASP A 108 -0.81 3.75 -16.69
CA ASP A 108 0.59 4.21 -16.63
C ASP A 108 0.72 5.56 -15.89
N TYR A 109 -0.24 6.47 -16.10
CA TYR A 109 -0.33 7.71 -15.32
C TYR A 109 -0.52 7.42 -13.83
N ALA A 110 -1.50 6.58 -13.46
CA ALA A 110 -1.75 6.23 -12.06
C ALA A 110 -0.56 5.51 -11.41
N PHE A 111 0.08 4.59 -12.13
CA PHE A 111 1.30 3.91 -11.68
C PHE A 111 2.42 4.92 -11.37
N SER A 112 2.62 5.89 -12.26
CA SER A 112 3.65 6.93 -12.10
C SER A 112 3.34 7.86 -10.93
N GLU A 113 2.09 8.31 -10.81
CA GLU A 113 1.66 9.24 -9.76
C GLU A 113 1.73 8.61 -8.37
N VAL A 114 1.13 7.43 -8.19
CA VAL A 114 1.15 6.72 -6.90
C VAL A 114 2.56 6.24 -6.57
N GLY A 115 3.34 5.80 -7.57
CA GLY A 115 4.74 5.42 -7.41
C GLY A 115 5.62 6.58 -6.94
N ALA A 116 5.43 7.78 -7.47
CA ALA A 116 6.14 8.98 -7.04
C ALA A 116 5.78 9.36 -5.60
N TYR A 117 4.49 9.29 -5.23
CA TYR A 117 4.05 9.52 -3.86
C TYR A 117 4.66 8.51 -2.87
N MET A 118 4.69 7.22 -3.22
CA MET A 118 5.33 6.17 -2.42
C MET A 118 6.82 6.43 -2.21
N GLN A 119 7.55 6.88 -3.24
CA GLN A 119 8.95 7.28 -3.09
C GLN A 119 9.13 8.43 -2.09
N GLY A 120 8.21 9.40 -2.10
CA GLY A 120 8.20 10.50 -1.13
C GLY A 120 7.98 10.02 0.31
N LEU A 121 7.11 9.01 0.51
CA LEU A 121 6.86 8.46 1.85
C LEU A 121 8.09 7.79 2.46
N ASN A 122 8.92 7.12 1.67
CA ASN A 122 10.16 6.51 2.17
C ASN A 122 11.18 7.54 2.69
N ALA A 123 10.99 8.82 2.39
CA ALA A 123 11.79 9.93 2.90
C ALA A 123 11.07 10.74 4.00
N HIS A 124 9.92 10.26 4.51
CA HIS A 124 9.09 11.00 5.45
C HIS A 124 9.57 10.84 6.91
N ALA A 125 10.34 11.81 7.39
CA ALA A 125 10.96 11.81 8.72
C ALA A 125 9.98 11.53 9.87
N ALA A 126 8.76 12.08 9.84
CA ALA A 126 7.81 11.88 10.93
C ALA A 126 7.34 10.41 11.08
N LEU A 127 7.28 9.66 9.98
CA LEU A 127 6.94 8.23 10.02
C LEU A 127 8.10 7.41 10.57
N TYR A 128 9.32 7.75 10.16
CA TYR A 128 10.54 7.15 10.69
C TYR A 128 10.67 7.39 12.20
N ASP A 129 10.47 8.63 12.64
CA ASP A 129 10.51 9.00 14.06
C ASP A 129 9.47 8.25 14.88
N ALA A 130 8.25 8.08 14.35
CA ALA A 130 7.21 7.31 15.02
C ALA A 130 7.60 5.83 15.17
N LEU A 131 8.22 5.24 14.14
CA LEU A 131 8.71 3.87 14.16
C LEU A 131 9.86 3.68 15.15
N VAL A 132 10.87 4.56 15.13
CA VAL A 132 12.01 4.50 16.05
C VAL A 132 11.59 4.69 17.51
N LYS A 133 10.63 5.59 17.77
CA LYS A 133 10.05 5.76 19.12
C LYS A 133 9.32 4.50 19.59
N LEU A 134 8.64 3.80 18.69
CA LEU A 134 8.01 2.51 19.01
C LEU A 134 9.04 1.45 19.37
N GLU A 135 10.10 1.31 18.57
CA GLU A 135 11.18 0.36 18.83
C GLU A 135 11.93 0.63 20.15
N ALA A 136 11.99 1.90 20.58
CA ALA A 136 12.65 2.32 21.82
C ALA A 136 11.73 2.31 23.06
N SER A 137 10.45 1.98 22.89
CA SER A 137 9.47 1.98 23.99
C SER A 137 9.42 0.67 24.76
N ASP A 138 8.76 0.68 25.91
CA ASP A 138 8.54 -0.51 26.74
C ASP A 138 7.45 -1.47 26.19
N TYR A 139 6.94 -1.22 24.97
CA TYR A 139 5.95 -2.10 24.35
C TYR A 139 6.56 -3.43 23.90
N GLU A 140 5.96 -4.53 24.35
CA GLU A 140 6.30 -5.86 23.85
C GLU A 140 5.67 -6.11 22.48
N LEU A 141 6.47 -5.91 21.43
CA LEU A 141 6.09 -6.30 20.07
C LEU A 141 6.06 -7.83 19.91
N SER A 142 5.23 -8.35 19.01
CA SER A 142 5.28 -9.75 18.59
C SER A 142 6.56 -10.05 17.79
N ALA A 143 6.81 -11.31 17.45
CA ALA A 143 7.93 -11.67 16.58
C ALA A 143 7.75 -11.06 15.17
N GLU A 144 6.53 -11.12 14.65
CA GLU A 144 6.12 -10.57 13.36
C GLU A 144 6.24 -9.05 13.34
N GLU A 145 5.77 -8.37 14.38
CA GLU A 145 5.84 -6.91 14.49
C GLU A 145 7.28 -6.40 14.55
N ARG A 146 8.19 -7.10 15.23
CA ARG A 146 9.63 -6.75 15.22
C ARG A 146 10.26 -6.94 13.85
N LEU A 147 9.89 -8.00 13.14
CA LEU A 147 10.39 -8.24 11.78
C LEU A 147 9.89 -7.15 10.82
N MET A 148 8.61 -6.80 10.94
CA MET A 148 8.01 -5.72 10.17
C MET A 148 8.67 -4.38 10.48
N SER A 149 8.87 -4.03 11.76
CA SER A 149 9.50 -2.77 12.15
C SER A 149 10.92 -2.65 11.59
N ALA A 150 11.71 -3.72 11.71
CA ALA A 150 13.07 -3.77 11.19
C ALA A 150 13.11 -3.65 9.66
N SER A 151 12.16 -4.27 8.95
CA SER A 151 12.03 -4.14 7.50
C SER A 151 11.71 -2.70 7.11
N LEU A 152 10.68 -2.10 7.73
CA LEU A 152 10.27 -0.73 7.45
C LEU A 152 11.37 0.28 7.73
N ARG A 153 12.09 0.11 8.85
CA ARG A 153 13.23 0.97 9.20
C ARG A 153 14.29 0.95 8.11
N LYS A 154 14.66 -0.25 7.64
CA LYS A 154 15.64 -0.41 6.56
C LYS A 154 15.15 0.24 5.27
N ASP A 155 13.86 0.19 4.99
CA ASP A 155 13.26 0.82 3.82
C ASP A 155 13.33 2.34 3.87
N PHE A 156 13.05 2.95 5.03
CA PHE A 156 13.25 4.38 5.27
C PHE A 156 14.73 4.80 5.11
N GLU A 157 15.64 4.03 5.70
CA GLU A 157 17.09 4.30 5.63
C GLU A 157 17.63 4.21 4.18
N GLN A 158 17.10 3.27 3.40
CA GLN A 158 17.40 3.17 1.96
C GLN A 158 16.72 4.25 1.13
N GLY A 159 15.58 4.76 1.58
CA GLY A 159 14.83 5.87 0.99
C GLY A 159 15.52 7.23 1.13
N GLY A 160 16.60 7.30 1.92
CA GLY A 160 17.43 8.50 2.07
C GLY A 160 17.30 9.20 3.43
N ILE A 161 16.53 8.64 4.36
CA ILE A 161 16.52 9.08 5.76
C ILE A 161 17.80 8.55 6.44
N LYS A 162 18.49 9.41 7.21
CA LYS A 162 19.70 9.04 7.98
C LYS A 162 19.58 9.54 9.41
#